data_AF-A0A398DBF9-F1
#
_entry.id   AF-A0A398DBF9-F1
#
_cell.length_a   1.000
_cell.length_b   1.000
_cell.length_c   1.000
_cell.angle_alpha   90.00
_cell.angle_beta   90.00
_cell.angle_gamma   90.00
#
_symmetry.space_group_name_H-M   'P 1'
#
loop_
_entity.id
_entity.type
_entity.pdbx_description
1 polymer ?
#
loop_
_entity_poly.entity_id
_entity_poly.type
_entity_poly.pdbx_seq_one_letter_code
_entity_poly.pdbx_strand_id
1 'polypeptide(L)'
;FLQAYRSLAGFDPRLTFSAWMYRIVHNTAVNMARKRHGTVPTELELDGEMVEILTGDTDVPAEALHRELEDFVAKGLNQLDQRSRDILLLSVVEGKSYSEIADILMVAVNSVGPSVSRAKNKLRKLLDANPAQRSAL
;
A
#
# COMPACT_ATOMS: atom_id res chain seq x y z
N PHE A 1 8.23 -10.02 -17.30
CA PHE A 1 7.87 -11.06 -18.28
C PHE A 1 8.59 -12.39 -18.09
N LEU A 2 9.93 -12.47 -18.12
CA LEU A 2 10.66 -13.75 -17.93
C LEU A 2 10.31 -14.49 -16.63
N GLN A 3 10.12 -13.75 -15.52
CA GLN A 3 9.76 -14.34 -14.23
C GLN A 3 8.36 -14.94 -14.23
N ALA A 4 7.39 -14.25 -14.84
CA ALA A 4 6.03 -14.77 -15.03
C ALA A 4 6.01 -16.05 -15.90
N TYR A 5 6.80 -16.07 -16.98
CA TYR A 5 6.93 -17.26 -17.84
C TYR A 5 7.53 -18.45 -17.10
N ARG A 6 8.55 -18.24 -16.25
CA ARG A 6 9.16 -19.30 -15.42
C ARG A 6 8.22 -19.83 -14.33
N SER A 7 7.35 -18.98 -13.81
CA SER A 7 6.38 -19.35 -12.78
C SER A 7 5.12 -20.02 -13.33
N LEU A 8 4.90 -20.00 -14.65
CA LEU A 8 3.67 -20.47 -15.32
C LEU A 8 3.31 -21.92 -15.00
N ALA A 9 4.31 -22.79 -14.78
CA ALA A 9 4.09 -24.19 -14.39
C ALA A 9 3.44 -24.34 -12.99
N GLY A 10 3.47 -23.29 -12.15
CA GLY A 10 2.82 -23.23 -10.84
C GLY A 10 1.57 -22.36 -10.82
N PHE A 11 0.93 -22.11 -11.98
CA PHE A 11 -0.34 -21.40 -12.04
C PHE A 11 -1.44 -22.23 -11.36
N ASP A 12 -2.10 -21.63 -10.37
CA ASP A 12 -3.29 -22.20 -9.75
C ASP A 12 -4.52 -21.76 -10.56
N PRO A 13 -5.23 -22.68 -11.24
CA PRO A 13 -6.40 -22.35 -12.06
C PRO A 13 -7.60 -21.85 -11.24
N ARG A 14 -7.54 -21.87 -9.91
CA ARG A 14 -8.53 -21.23 -9.03
C ARG A 14 -8.42 -19.70 -9.03
N LEU A 15 -7.28 -19.16 -9.46
CA LEU A 15 -7.02 -17.73 -9.58
C LEU A 15 -7.32 -17.27 -11.01
N THR A 16 -7.77 -16.03 -11.16
CA THR A 16 -7.75 -15.40 -12.48
C THR A 16 -6.29 -15.22 -12.93
N PHE A 17 -6.03 -15.40 -14.22
CA PHE A 17 -4.70 -15.21 -14.78
C PHE A 17 -4.15 -13.80 -14.52
N SER A 18 -5.03 -12.79 -14.53
CA SER A 18 -4.71 -11.40 -14.20
C SER A 18 -4.25 -11.25 -12.75
N ALA A 19 -4.98 -11.82 -11.77
CA ALA A 19 -4.58 -11.76 -10.36
C ALA A 19 -3.26 -12.50 -10.11
N TRP A 20 -3.08 -13.67 -10.72
CA TRP A 20 -1.84 -14.44 -10.62
C TRP A 20 -0.64 -13.71 -11.24
N MET A 21 -0.81 -13.10 -12.40
CA MET A 21 0.23 -12.30 -13.05
C MET A 21 0.55 -11.04 -12.24
N TYR A 22 -0.48 -10.34 -11.76
CA TYR A 22 -0.33 -9.18 -10.90
C TYR A 22 0.49 -9.54 -9.66
N ARG A 23 0.18 -10.66 -8.99
CA ARG A 23 0.95 -11.17 -7.85
C ARG A 23 2.43 -11.33 -8.18
N ILE A 24 2.76 -11.94 -9.33
CA ILE A 24 4.16 -12.12 -9.73
C ILE A 24 4.84 -10.77 -9.94
N VAL A 25 4.19 -9.85 -10.65
CA VAL A 25 4.73 -8.52 -10.91
C VAL A 25 4.92 -7.74 -9.62
N HIS A 26 3.89 -7.68 -8.77
CA HIS A 26 3.91 -7.00 -7.48
C HIS A 26 5.00 -7.55 -6.56
N ASN A 27 5.04 -8.87 -6.34
CA ASN A 27 6.07 -9.48 -5.52
C ASN A 27 7.47 -9.28 -6.08
N THR A 28 7.63 -9.27 -7.41
CA THR A 28 8.93 -9.00 -8.04
C THR A 28 9.33 -7.54 -7.83
N ALA A 29 8.41 -6.59 -8.02
CA ALA A 29 8.66 -5.17 -7.80
C ALA A 29 9.03 -4.87 -6.34
N VAL A 30 8.26 -5.39 -5.39
CA VAL A 30 8.55 -5.27 -3.94
C VAL A 30 9.91 -5.88 -3.60
N ASN A 31 10.21 -7.07 -4.11
CA ASN A 31 11.51 -7.71 -3.88
C ASN A 31 12.68 -6.93 -4.51
N MET A 32 12.48 -6.33 -5.68
CA MET A 32 13.48 -5.50 -6.36
C MET A 32 13.73 -4.20 -5.59
N ALA A 33 12.68 -3.54 -5.11
CA ALA A 33 12.78 -2.35 -4.27
C ALA A 33 13.59 -2.67 -2.99
N ARG A 34 13.24 -3.77 -2.30
CA ARG A 34 13.98 -4.24 -1.12
C ARG A 34 15.47 -4.49 -1.40
N LYS A 35 15.79 -5.09 -2.55
CA LYS A 35 17.19 -5.41 -2.92
C LYS A 35 18.01 -4.17 -3.29
N ARG A 36 17.37 -3.13 -3.83
CA ARG A 36 18.05 -1.86 -4.19
C ARG A 36 18.34 -0.98 -2.98
N HIS A 37 17.46 -0.93 -1.98
CA HIS A 37 17.56 0.01 -0.86
C HIS A 37 17.96 -0.64 0.49
N GLY A 38 18.10 -1.97 0.55
CA GLY A 38 18.35 -2.67 1.81
C GLY A 38 17.11 -2.69 2.72
N THR A 39 17.31 -2.82 4.04
CA THR A 39 16.23 -2.75 5.05
C THR A 39 15.72 -1.32 5.29
N VAL A 40 16.26 -0.33 4.56
CA VAL A 40 15.83 1.06 4.66
C VAL A 40 14.48 1.18 3.95
N PRO A 41 13.45 1.78 4.59
CA PRO A 41 12.17 2.00 3.94
C PRO A 41 12.39 2.75 2.62
N THR A 42 11.86 2.23 1.52
CA THR A 42 11.79 2.97 0.27
C THR A 42 11.03 4.27 0.56
N GLU A 43 11.65 5.43 0.33
CA GLU A 43 10.94 6.70 0.33
C GLU A 43 9.81 6.58 -0.69
N LEU A 44 8.58 6.59 -0.18
CA LEU A 44 7.39 6.39 -0.99
C LEU A 44 7.01 7.77 -1.48
N GLU A 45 7.29 8.07 -2.75
CA GLU A 45 6.72 9.27 -3.39
C GLU A 45 5.22 9.02 -3.55
N LEU A 46 4.42 9.73 -2.76
CA LEU A 46 2.98 9.75 -2.91
C LEU A 46 2.61 10.96 -3.77
N ASP A 47 1.62 10.79 -4.64
CA ASP A 47 0.95 11.93 -5.26
C ASP A 47 -0.24 12.39 -4.41
N GLY A 48 -0.73 13.59 -4.73
CA GLY A 48 -1.75 14.25 -3.96
C GLY A 48 -3.10 13.56 -3.94
N GLU A 49 -3.43 12.83 -5.01
CA GLU A 49 -4.67 12.06 -5.12
C GLU A 49 -4.63 10.85 -4.19
N MET A 50 -3.49 10.16 -4.11
CA MET A 50 -3.30 9.01 -3.24
C MET A 50 -3.38 9.39 -1.75
N VAL A 51 -2.90 10.57 -1.38
CA VAL A 51 -3.01 11.09 0.00
C VAL A 51 -4.45 11.30 0.40
N GLU A 52 -5.23 11.97 -0.44
CA GLU A 52 -6.64 12.29 -0.18
C GLU A 52 -7.48 11.02 0.03
N ILE A 53 -7.22 10.00 -0.79
CA ILE A 53 -7.86 8.68 -0.67
C ILE A 53 -7.45 7.97 0.64
N LEU A 54 -6.21 8.14 1.09
CA LEU A 54 -5.70 7.52 2.32
C LEU A 54 -6.13 8.23 3.60
N THR A 55 -6.25 9.56 3.59
CA THR A 55 -6.64 10.38 4.76
C THR A 55 -8.15 10.54 4.87
N GLY A 56 -8.86 10.50 3.75
CA GLY A 56 -10.30 10.71 3.67
C GLY A 56 -10.65 12.19 3.78
N ASP A 57 -11.00 12.79 2.64
CA ASP A 57 -11.67 14.09 2.45
C ASP A 57 -11.21 15.17 3.45
N THR A 58 -9.98 15.64 3.26
CA THR A 58 -9.49 16.86 3.88
C THR A 58 -9.49 17.94 2.81
N ASP A 59 -10.55 18.74 2.82
CA ASP A 59 -10.78 19.93 2.00
C ASP A 59 -9.70 20.98 2.34
N VAL A 60 -8.53 20.88 1.70
CA VAL A 60 -7.34 21.68 2.02
C VAL A 60 -6.80 22.33 0.74
N PRO A 61 -7.11 23.62 0.48
CA PRO A 61 -6.58 24.33 -0.67
C PRO A 61 -5.25 25.03 -0.35
N ALA A 62 -4.13 24.45 -0.79
CA ALA A 62 -2.87 25.13 -1.14
C ALA A 62 -1.82 24.09 -1.60
N GLU A 63 -1.22 24.22 -2.79
CA GLU A 63 -0.26 23.22 -3.32
C GLU A 63 1.00 23.02 -2.45
N ALA A 64 1.32 23.97 -1.56
CA ALA A 64 2.39 23.82 -0.58
C ALA A 64 1.98 22.90 0.59
N LEU A 65 0.73 23.01 1.02
CA LEU A 65 0.15 22.22 2.11
C LEU A 65 -0.09 20.77 1.68
N HIS A 66 -0.38 20.57 0.39
CA HIS A 66 -0.52 19.25 -0.22
C HIS A 66 0.78 18.43 -0.14
N ARG A 67 1.92 19.05 -0.46
CA ARG A 67 3.24 18.38 -0.40
C ARG A 67 3.67 18.03 1.03
N GLU A 68 3.38 18.91 2.00
CA GLU A 68 3.66 18.60 3.40
C GLU A 68 2.79 17.44 3.91
N LEU A 69 1.52 17.38 3.47
CA LEU A 69 0.62 16.28 3.78
C LEU A 69 1.04 14.97 3.08
N GLU A 70 1.48 15.03 1.82
CA GLU A 70 2.09 13.92 1.08
C GLU A 70 3.28 13.33 1.82
N ASP A 71 4.25 14.17 2.19
CA ASP A 71 5.42 13.76 2.95
C ASP A 71 5.04 13.16 4.31
N PHE A 72 4.02 13.73 4.96
CA PHE A 72 3.55 13.26 6.25
C PHE A 72 2.91 11.87 6.17
N VAL A 73 2.03 11.67 5.20
CA VAL A 73 1.38 10.36 4.96
C VAL A 73 2.41 9.34 4.49
N ALA A 74 3.36 9.72 3.63
CA ALA A 74 4.46 8.86 3.20
C ALA A 74 5.31 8.38 4.38
N LYS A 75 5.64 9.27 5.32
CA LYS A 75 6.35 8.92 6.56
C LYS A 75 5.53 7.96 7.44
N GLY A 76 4.21 8.18 7.53
CA GLY A 76 3.30 7.30 8.27
C GLY A 76 3.23 5.89 7.66
N LEU A 77 3.07 5.80 6.34
CA LEU A 77 3.09 4.53 5.61
C LEU A 77 4.43 3.81 5.76
N ASN A 78 5.54 4.56 5.76
CA ASN A 78 6.87 4.01 5.92
C ASN A 78 7.13 3.38 7.29
N GLN A 79 6.37 3.79 8.32
CA GLN A 79 6.41 3.19 9.65
C GLN A 79 5.53 1.94 9.78
N LEU A 80 4.62 1.69 8.82
CA LEU A 80 3.86 0.44 8.81
C LEU A 80 4.74 -0.73 8.40
N ASP A 81 4.46 -1.89 9.01
CA ASP A 81 4.96 -3.16 8.50
C ASP A 81 4.49 -3.38 7.06
N GLN A 82 5.34 -4.03 6.25
CA GLN A 82 5.13 -4.20 4.81
C GLN A 82 3.74 -4.73 4.49
N ARG A 83 3.28 -5.74 5.22
CA ARG A 83 1.98 -6.38 4.98
C ARG A 83 0.81 -5.41 5.23
N SER A 84 0.89 -4.59 6.27
CA SER A 84 -0.11 -3.56 6.56
C SER A 84 -0.07 -2.43 5.52
N ARG A 85 1.11 -2.11 4.97
CA ARG A 85 1.25 -1.13 3.88
C ARG A 85 0.66 -1.65 2.57
N ASP A 86 1.05 -2.85 2.16
CA ASP A 86 0.60 -3.47 0.90
C ASP A 86 -0.92 -3.62 0.88
N ILE A 87 -1.53 -4.07 1.99
CA ILE A 87 -2.98 -4.24 2.05
C ILE A 87 -3.74 -2.92 1.97
N LEU A 88 -3.16 -1.82 2.48
CA LEU A 88 -3.72 -0.48 2.35
C LEU A 88 -3.62 0.02 0.92
N LEU A 89 -2.43 -0.06 0.31
CA LEU A 89 -2.21 0.40 -1.06
C LEU A 89 -3.12 -0.35 -2.04
N LEU A 90 -3.16 -1.68 -1.96
CA LEU A 90 -4.00 -2.50 -2.84
C LEU A 90 -5.50 -2.19 -2.66
N SER A 91 -5.96 -1.96 -1.43
CA SER A 91 -7.38 -1.73 -1.14
C SER A 91 -7.85 -0.31 -1.41
N VAL A 92 -7.05 0.68 -1.04
CA VAL A 92 -7.47 2.09 -0.95
C VAL A 92 -7.03 2.83 -2.20
N VAL A 93 -5.79 2.64 -2.62
CA VAL A 93 -5.21 3.33 -3.77
C VAL A 93 -5.56 2.61 -5.06
N GLU A 94 -5.31 1.30 -5.12
CA GLU A 94 -5.52 0.53 -6.35
C GLU A 94 -6.94 -0.02 -6.50
N GLY A 95 -7.80 0.18 -5.50
CA GLY A 95 -9.21 -0.22 -5.52
C GLY A 95 -9.46 -1.72 -5.73
N LYS A 96 -8.51 -2.59 -5.39
CA LYS A 96 -8.65 -4.05 -5.58
C LYS A 96 -9.76 -4.62 -4.70
N SER A 97 -10.49 -5.60 -5.24
CA SER A 97 -11.46 -6.35 -4.45
C SER A 97 -10.79 -7.18 -3.35
N TYR A 98 -11.53 -7.53 -2.30
CA TYR A 98 -10.98 -8.35 -1.21
C TYR A 98 -10.51 -9.72 -1.68
N SER A 99 -11.17 -10.32 -2.69
CA SER A 99 -10.72 -11.56 -3.31
C SER A 99 -9.37 -11.38 -4.01
N GLU A 100 -9.20 -10.33 -4.82
CA GLU A 100 -7.94 -10.08 -5.51
C GLU A 100 -6.81 -9.82 -4.50
N ILE A 101 -7.06 -9.05 -3.45
CA ILE A 101 -6.08 -8.80 -2.38
C ILE A 101 -5.69 -10.10 -1.68
N ALA A 102 -6.68 -10.95 -1.40
CA ALA A 102 -6.46 -12.26 -0.79
C ALA A 102 -5.53 -13.12 -1.65
N ASP A 103 -5.76 -13.12 -2.96
CA ASP A 103 -4.99 -13.88 -3.94
C ASP A 103 -3.56 -13.33 -4.11
N ILE A 104 -3.43 -11.99 -4.17
CA ILE A 104 -2.15 -11.29 -4.32
C ILE A 104 -1.26 -11.51 -3.09
N LEU A 105 -1.82 -11.31 -1.89
CA LEU A 105 -1.07 -11.40 -0.63
C LEU A 105 -1.02 -12.82 -0.04
N MET A 106 -1.71 -13.78 -0.67
CA MET A 106 -1.87 -15.17 -0.22
C MET A 106 -2.41 -15.27 1.23
N VAL A 107 -3.56 -14.63 1.45
CA VAL A 107 -4.26 -14.59 2.74
C VAL A 107 -5.70 -15.06 2.58
N ALA A 108 -6.39 -15.38 3.68
CA ALA A 108 -7.81 -15.71 3.60
C ALA A 108 -8.63 -14.45 3.27
N VAL A 109 -9.58 -14.54 2.32
CA VAL A 109 -10.44 -13.40 1.93
C VAL A 109 -11.16 -12.76 3.12
N ASN A 110 -11.64 -13.58 4.06
CA ASN A 110 -12.30 -13.12 5.28
C ASN A 110 -11.36 -12.34 6.23
N SER A 111 -10.04 -12.49 6.05
CA SER A 111 -9.04 -11.76 6.84
C SER A 111 -8.70 -10.38 6.26
N VAL A 112 -9.08 -10.11 5.00
CA VAL A 112 -8.70 -8.88 4.28
C VAL A 112 -9.36 -7.66 4.92
N GLY A 113 -10.68 -7.63 5.03
CA GLY A 113 -11.42 -6.52 5.65
C GLY A 113 -10.91 -6.14 7.05
N PRO A 114 -10.82 -7.08 8.01
CA PRO A 114 -10.23 -6.82 9.32
C PRO A 114 -8.78 -6.33 9.26
N SER A 115 -7.99 -6.79 8.31
CA SER A 115 -6.59 -6.37 8.14
C SER A 115 -6.48 -4.95 7.57
N VAL A 116 -7.32 -4.58 6.60
CA VAL A 116 -7.44 -3.21 6.08
C VAL A 116 -7.83 -2.26 7.22
N SER A 117 -8.85 -2.60 8.01
CA SER A 117 -9.27 -1.80 9.16
C SER A 117 -8.14 -1.61 10.19
N ARG A 118 -7.44 -2.69 10.56
CA ARG A 118 -6.29 -2.61 11.47
C ARG A 118 -5.16 -1.75 10.90
N ALA A 119 -4.87 -1.87 9.61
CA ALA A 119 -3.83 -1.09 8.95
C ALA A 119 -4.20 0.41 8.89
N LYS A 120 -5.45 0.76 8.53
CA LYS A 120 -5.97 2.15 8.59
C LYS A 120 -5.83 2.72 10.00
N ASN A 121 -6.21 1.95 11.02
CA ASN A 121 -6.12 2.39 12.41
C ASN A 121 -4.67 2.58 12.87
N LYS A 122 -3.73 1.72 12.45
CA LYS A 122 -2.30 1.92 12.70
C LYS A 122 -1.81 3.21 12.04
N LEU A 123 -2.11 3.40 10.76
CA LEU A 123 -1.72 4.61 10.03
C LEU A 123 -2.26 5.86 10.73
N ARG A 124 -3.55 5.88 11.05
CA ARG A 124 -4.18 6.98 11.79
C ARG A 124 -3.47 7.27 13.12
N LYS A 125 -3.14 6.25 13.90
CA LYS A 125 -2.39 6.44 15.16
C LYS A 125 -1.00 7.02 14.94
N LEU A 126 -0.30 6.62 13.87
CA LEU A 126 1.02 7.15 13.54
C LEU A 126 0.93 8.62 13.12
N LEU A 127 -0.12 8.99 12.39
CA LEU A 127 -0.41 10.38 12.03
C LEU A 127 -0.88 11.20 13.25
N ASP A 128 -1.69 10.64 14.14
CA ASP A 128 -2.17 11.33 15.35
C ASP A 128 -1.06 11.51 16.40
N ALA A 129 -0.11 10.57 16.50
CA ALA A 129 0.99 10.59 17.47
C ALA A 129 2.08 11.62 17.15
N ASN A 130 2.00 12.30 15.99
CA ASN A 130 2.94 13.35 15.61
C ASN A 130 2.25 14.73 15.51
N PRO A 131 1.79 15.29 16.64
CA PRO A 131 0.95 16.50 16.68
C PRO A 131 1.67 17.76 16.14
N ALA A 132 3.01 17.76 16.11
CA ALA A 132 3.80 18.89 15.61
C ALA A 132 3.58 19.19 14.12
N GLN A 133 3.15 18.20 13.33
CA GLN A 133 2.87 18.38 11.90
C GLN A 133 1.39 18.64 11.61
N ARG A 134 0.51 18.45 12.61
CA ARG A 134 -0.93 18.66 12.48
C ARG A 134 -1.38 20.09 12.78
N SER A 135 -0.62 20.83 13.59
CA SER A 135 -0.86 22.26 13.86
C SER A 135 -0.23 23.21 12.83
N ALA A 136 0.52 22.67 11.86
CA ALA A 136 1.05 23.41 10.71
C ALA A 136 0.10 23.37 9.50
N LEU A 137 -0.98 22.56 9.59
CA LEU A 137 -2.14 22.51 8.71
C LEU A 137 -3.25 23.40 9.25
#